data_AF-A0A257Y633-F1
#
_entry.id   AF-A0A257Y633-F1
#
_cell.length_a   1.000
_cell.length_b   1.000
_cell.length_c   1.000
_cell.angle_alpha   90.00
_cell.angle_beta   90.00
_cell.angle_gamma   90.00
#
_symmetry.space_group_name_H-M   'P 1'
#
loop_
_entity.id
_entity.type
_entity.pdbx_description
1 polymer ?
#
loop_
_entity_poly.entity_id
_entity_poly.type
_entity_poly.pdbx_seq_one_letter_code
_entity_poly.pdbx_strand_id
1 'polypeptide(L)'
;MSIAMILLALAVGCYAVAVLESWAVHGRLSLTRPATSALALLGREQIMPRTPDRLFFESGPVLLLVAGLLSVAVIPLAPGLIITDLAIGALFLNAALA
;
A
#
# COMPACT_ATOMS: atom_id res chain seq x y z
N MET A 1 7.34 -18.88 12.14
CA MET A 1 6.85 -17.96 11.10
C MET A 1 7.78 -16.75 11.09
N SER A 2 8.60 -16.57 10.05
CA SER A 2 9.50 -15.41 9.98
C SER A 2 8.75 -14.20 9.43
N ILE A 3 8.98 -13.01 9.99
CA ILE A 3 8.44 -11.73 9.50
C ILE A 3 8.61 -11.58 7.98
N ALA A 4 9.73 -12.08 7.44
CA ALA A 4 10.00 -12.13 6.01
C ALA A 4 8.92 -12.85 5.18
N MET A 5 8.32 -13.93 5.69
CA MET A 5 7.25 -14.66 4.99
C MET A 5 5.98 -13.81 4.90
N ILE A 6 5.65 -13.07 5.96
CA ILE A 6 4.47 -12.19 5.97
C ILE A 6 4.67 -11.01 5.01
N LEU A 7 5.86 -10.40 5.04
CA LEU A 7 6.21 -9.33 4.10
C LEU A 7 6.17 -9.80 2.64
N LEU A 8 6.65 -11.02 2.37
CA LEU A 8 6.58 -11.62 1.04
C LEU A 8 5.14 -11.88 0.62
N ALA A 9 4.31 -12.47 1.49
CA ALA A 9 2.90 -12.72 1.21
C ALA A 9 2.14 -11.41 0.93
N LEU A 10 2.41 -10.36 1.70
CA LEU A 10 1.82 -9.05 1.50
C LEU A 10 2.27 -8.42 0.17
N ALA A 11 3.57 -8.45 -0.13
CA ALA A 11 4.11 -7.91 -1.37
C ALA A 11 3.52 -8.61 -2.61
N VAL A 12 3.40 -9.94 -2.57
CA VAL A 12 2.77 -10.73 -3.64
C VAL A 12 1.29 -10.40 -3.76
N GLY A 13 0.57 -10.29 -2.64
CA GLY A 13 -0.84 -9.91 -2.62
C GLY A 13 -1.09 -8.53 -3.22
N CYS A 14 -0.36 -7.51 -2.76
CA CYS A 14 -0.43 -6.15 -3.30
C CYS A 14 -0.12 -6.10 -4.80
N TYR A 15 0.88 -6.86 -5.25
CA TYR A 15 1.22 -6.92 -6.67
C TYR A 15 0.13 -7.61 -7.50
N ALA A 16 -0.46 -8.69 -6.99
CA ALA A 16 -1.58 -9.37 -7.64
C ALA A 16 -2.79 -8.43 -7.81
N VAL A 17 -3.13 -7.67 -6.76
CA VAL A 17 -4.18 -6.63 -6.83
C VAL A 17 -3.84 -5.58 -7.87
N ALA A 18 -2.60 -5.09 -7.91
CA ALA A 18 -2.19 -4.10 -8.91
C ALA A 18 -2.28 -4.63 -10.36
N VAL A 19 -1.97 -5.91 -10.59
CA VAL A 19 -2.15 -6.57 -11.89
C VAL A 19 -3.63 -6.68 -12.26
N LEU A 20 -4.49 -7.04 -11.30
CA LEU A 20 -5.94 -7.14 -11.50
C LEU A 20 -6.56 -5.77 -11.82
N GLU A 21 -6.20 -4.72 -11.09
CA GLU A 21 -6.65 -3.36 -11.38
C GLU A 21 -6.17 -2.89 -12.76
N SER A 22 -4.90 -3.13 -13.08
CA SER A 22 -4.35 -2.80 -14.39
C SER A 22 -5.10 -3.52 -15.51
N TRP A 23 -5.49 -4.77 -15.31
CA TRP A 23 -6.27 -5.54 -16.26
C TRP A 23 -7.69 -4.98 -16.39
N ALA A 24 -8.36 -4.66 -15.27
CA ALA A 24 -9.70 -4.10 -15.25
C ALA A 24 -9.79 -2.76 -16.01
N VAL A 25 -8.77 -1.89 -15.88
CA VAL A 25 -8.74 -0.58 -16.55
C VAL A 25 -8.38 -0.68 -18.04
N HIS A 26 -7.46 -1.58 -18.42
CA HIS A 26 -6.89 -1.59 -19.78
C HIS A 26 -7.37 -2.75 -20.67
N GLY A 27 -8.11 -3.70 -20.11
CA GLY A 27 -8.61 -4.89 -20.81
C GLY A 27 -7.53 -5.88 -21.26
N ARG A 28 -6.25 -5.65 -20.92
CA ARG A 28 -5.12 -6.53 -21.25
C ARG A 28 -4.38 -6.94 -19.99
N LEU A 29 -4.22 -8.24 -19.82
CA LEU A 29 -3.50 -8.80 -18.68
C LEU A 29 -2.00 -8.70 -18.92
N SER A 30 -1.30 -8.02 -18.03
CA SER A 30 0.14 -7.78 -18.15
C SER A 30 0.77 -7.72 -16.77
N LEU A 31 1.61 -8.70 -16.45
CA LEU A 31 2.28 -8.76 -15.15
C LEU A 31 3.27 -7.60 -14.98
N THR A 32 4.03 -7.27 -16.02
CA THR A 32 5.09 -6.25 -15.93
C THR A 32 4.57 -4.82 -15.81
N ARG A 33 3.31 -4.57 -16.19
CA ARG A 33 2.77 -3.22 -16.35
C ARG A 33 2.75 -2.41 -15.05
N PRO A 34 2.25 -2.91 -13.91
CA PRO A 34 2.31 -2.19 -12.64
C PRO A 34 3.73 -1.77 -12.24
N ALA A 35 4.72 -2.64 -12.47
CA ALA A 35 6.12 -2.33 -12.18
C ALA A 35 6.66 -1.23 -13.11
N THR A 36 6.40 -1.34 -14.41
CA THR A 36 6.86 -0.32 -15.37
C THR A 36 6.17 1.03 -15.16
N SER A 37 4.90 1.07 -14.75
CA SER A 37 4.20 2.33 -14.45
C SER A 37 4.73 2.96 -13.17
N ALA A 38 5.03 2.17 -12.14
CA ALA A 38 5.65 2.67 -10.91
C ALA A 38 7.04 3.25 -11.17
N LEU A 39 7.87 2.55 -11.96
CA LEU A 39 9.18 3.05 -12.38
C LEU A 39 9.06 4.32 -13.23
N ALA A 40 8.06 4.39 -14.11
CA ALA A 40 7.83 5.58 -14.93
C ALA A 40 7.53 6.83 -14.08
N LEU A 41 6.91 6.70 -12.90
CA LEU A 41 6.66 7.83 -11.98
C LEU A 41 7.97 8.44 -11.47
N LEU A 42 9.03 7.66 -11.29
CA LEU A 42 10.34 8.17 -10.85
C LEU A 42 10.99 9.08 -11.91
N GLY A 43 10.66 8.88 -13.19
CA GLY A 43 11.11 9.73 -14.30
C GLY A 43 10.20 10.93 -14.56
N ARG A 44 9.10 11.11 -13.81
CA ARG A 44 8.21 12.26 -13.96
C ARG A 44 8.68 13.42 -13.08
N GLU A 45 8.54 14.63 -13.62
CA GLU A 45 8.77 15.85 -12.87
C GLU A 45 7.67 16.04 -11.82
N GLN A 46 8.08 16.47 -10.63
CA GLN A 46 7.17 16.82 -9.54
C GLN A 46 6.61 18.22 -9.80
N ILE A 47 5.39 18.29 -10.32
CA ILE A 47 4.71 19.56 -10.58
C ILE A 47 3.99 20.00 -9.32
N MET A 48 4.41 21.15 -8.78
CA MET A 48 3.87 21.71 -7.55
C MET A 48 3.00 22.95 -7.83
N PRO A 49 1.85 23.13 -7.14
CA PRO A 49 1.02 24.34 -7.29
C PRO A 49 1.78 25.64 -7.00
N ARG A 50 1.24 26.79 -7.43
CA ARG A 50 1.94 28.08 -7.28
C ARG A 50 2.08 28.56 -5.82
N THR A 51 1.14 28.19 -4.95
CA THR A 51 1.15 28.54 -3.52
C THR A 51 0.77 27.34 -2.64
N PRO A 52 1.62 26.31 -2.53
CA PRO A 52 1.35 25.16 -1.69
C PRO A 52 1.95 25.35 -0.30
N ASP A 53 1.27 24.79 0.70
CA ASP A 53 1.93 24.45 1.96
C ASP A 53 2.79 23.20 1.72
N ARG A 54 4.11 23.39 1.58
CA ARG A 54 5.07 22.32 1.25
C ARG A 54 5.02 21.17 2.24
N LEU A 55 4.91 21.48 3.53
CA LEU A 55 4.96 20.46 4.58
C LEU A 55 3.77 19.51 4.46
N PHE A 56 2.55 20.04 4.39
CA PHE A 56 1.35 19.20 4.30
C PHE A 56 1.19 18.55 2.92
N PHE A 57 1.59 19.23 1.85
CA PHE A 57 1.48 18.69 0.49
C PHE A 57 2.37 17.46 0.28
N GLU A 58 3.62 17.50 0.76
CA GLU A 58 4.56 16.38 0.61
C GLU A 58 4.32 15.28 1.66
N SER A 59 3.96 15.64 2.89
CA SER A 59 3.75 14.66 3.97
C SER A 59 2.42 13.92 3.85
N GLY A 60 1.37 14.53 3.28
CA GLY A 60 0.03 13.93 3.19
C GLY A 60 0.03 12.52 2.60
N PRO A 61 0.57 12.30 1.39
CA PRO A 61 0.65 10.97 0.79
C PRO A 61 1.48 9.97 1.60
N VAL A 62 2.56 10.43 2.23
CA VAL A 62 3.44 9.59 3.04
C VAL A 62 2.73 9.13 4.32
N LEU A 63 2.04 10.05 5.00
CA LEU A 63 1.26 9.73 6.21
C LEU A 63 0.13 8.75 5.90
N LEU A 64 -0.57 8.92 4.77
CA LEU A 64 -1.59 7.99 4.31
C LEU A 64 -1.02 6.58 4.06
N LEU A 65 0.14 6.51 3.39
CA LEU A 65 0.84 5.25 3.14
C LEU A 65 1.22 4.55 4.46
N VAL A 66 1.77 5.31 5.41
CA VAL A 66 2.15 4.77 6.73
C VAL A 66 0.93 4.26 7.49
N ALA A 67 -0.16 5.02 7.54
CA ALA A 67 -1.40 4.60 8.19
C ALA A 67 -1.92 3.29 7.60
N GLY A 68 -2.00 3.19 6.26
CA GLY A 68 -2.44 1.97 5.59
C GLY A 68 -1.54 0.77 5.84
N LEU A 69 -0.21 0.94 5.83
CA LEU A 69 0.74 -0.13 6.14
C LEU A 69 0.60 -0.63 7.59
N LEU A 70 0.42 0.29 8.54
CA LEU A 70 0.20 -0.06 9.94
C LEU A 70 -1.15 -0.78 10.15
N SER A 71 -2.20 -0.35 9.45
CA SER A 71 -3.50 -1.04 9.46
C SER A 71 -3.37 -2.51 9.07
N VAL A 72 -2.58 -2.82 8.04
CA VAL A 72 -2.36 -4.19 7.57
C VAL A 72 -1.65 -5.07 8.61
N ALA A 73 -0.81 -4.49 9.49
CA ALA A 73 -0.06 -5.27 10.48
C ALA A 73 -0.95 -6.03 11.48
N VAL A 74 -2.18 -5.55 11.65
CA VAL A 74 -3.16 -6.09 12.60
C VAL A 74 -4.16 -7.04 11.92
N ILE A 75 -4.20 -7.09 10.59
CA ILE A 75 -5.14 -7.94 9.84
C ILE A 75 -4.60 -9.38 9.77
N PRO A 76 -5.33 -10.39 10.28
CA PRO A 76 -4.93 -11.78 10.15
C PRO A 76 -5.18 -12.27 8.72
N LEU A 77 -4.11 -12.66 8.02
CA LEU A 77 -4.17 -13.15 6.63
C LEU A 77 -4.50 -14.66 6.57
N ALA A 78 -4.04 -15.43 7.56
CA ALA A 78 -4.30 -16.86 7.72
C ALA A 78 -4.08 -17.25 9.20
N PRO A 79 -4.53 -18.44 9.65
CA PRO A 79 -4.24 -18.92 11.00
C PRO A 79 -2.72 -18.92 11.27
N GLY A 80 -2.28 -18.14 12.25
CA GLY A 80 -0.86 -17.97 12.58
C GLY A 80 -0.06 -17.05 11.63
N LEU A 81 -0.72 -16.37 10.68
CA LEU A 81 -0.13 -15.40 9.76
C LEU A 81 -0.64 -13.98 10.10
N ILE A 82 -0.07 -13.42 11.16
CA ILE A 82 -0.33 -12.05 11.64
C ILE A 82 0.99 -11.42 12.09
N ILE A 83 1.18 -10.12 11.84
CA ILE A 83 2.41 -9.41 12.24
C ILE A 83 2.35 -9.06 13.73
N THR A 84 1.25 -8.42 14.13
CA THR A 84 1.01 -7.99 15.51
C THR A 84 -0.40 -8.38 15.91
N ASP A 85 -0.50 -9.31 16.85
CA ASP A 85 -1.76 -9.72 17.45
C ASP A 85 -2.15 -8.73 18.55
N LEU A 86 -3.12 -7.88 18.25
CA LEU A 86 -3.62 -6.86 19.17
C LEU A 86 -5.03 -7.24 19.62
N ALA A 87 -5.24 -7.32 20.93
CA ALA A 87 -6.55 -7.63 21.51
C ALA A 87 -7.67 -6.68 21.03
N ILE A 88 -7.31 -5.43 20.69
CA ILE A 88 -8.21 -4.40 20.17
C ILE A 88 -7.98 -4.11 18.67
N GLY A 89 -7.56 -5.12 17.90
CA GLY A 89 -7.12 -4.92 16.53
C GLY A 89 -8.16 -4.26 15.61
N ALA A 90 -9.43 -4.60 15.77
CA ALA A 90 -10.52 -3.97 15.01
C ALA A 90 -10.71 -2.48 15.36
N LEU A 91 -10.51 -2.09 16.63
CA LEU A 91 -10.59 -0.69 17.05
C LEU A 91 -9.40 0.12 16.50
N PHE A 92 -8.21 -0.49 16.46
CA PHE A 92 -7.04 0.13 15.83
C PHE A 92 -7.27 0.37 14.33
N LEU A 93 -7.81 -0.63 13.62
CA LEU A 93 -8.14 -0.50 12.20
C LEU A 93 -9.13 0.65 11.95
N ASN A 94 -10.18 0.74 12.77
CA ASN A 94 -11.15 1.83 12.70
C ASN A 94 -10.48 3.19 12.95
N ALA A 95 -9.65 3.31 13.99
CA ALA A 95 -8.97 4.58 14.29
C ALA A 95 -7.95 5.00 13.21
N ALA A 96 -7.38 4.04 12.48
CA ALA A 96 -6.39 4.30 11.45
C ALA A 96 -7.00 4.69 10.09
N LEU A 97 -8.23 4.25 9.79
CA LEU A 97 -8.86 4.40 8.47
C LEU A 97 -10.17 5.21 8.45
N ALA A 98 -10.79 5.49 9.62
CA ALA A 98 -11.99 6.32 9.74
C ALA A 98 -11.65 7.81 9.87
#